data_AF-A0A0R3TJ18-F1
#
_entry.id   AF-A0A0R3TJ18-F1
#
_cell.length_a   1.000
_cell.length_b   1.000
_cell.length_c   1.000
_cell.angle_alpha   90.00
_cell.angle_beta   90.00
_cell.angle_gamma   90.00
#
_symmetry.space_group_name_H-M   'P 1'
#
loop_
_entity.id
_entity.type
_entity.pdbx_description
1 polymer ?
#
loop_
_entity_poly.entity_id
_entity_poly.type
_entity_poly.pdbx_seq_one_letter_code
_entity_poly.pdbx_strand_id
1 'polypeptide(L)'
;MNLKPRSEIKTIDYHVVRFEHHNFFSSVCEVLKRGAVALISPLDPLIRQSVRMVAKQFHIPLIETHWDTDRSNSRFAINVHPAHDAFGEAVFEYLSSYSKWTHVVLILADYGI
;
A
#
# COMPACT_ATOMS: atom_id res chain seq x y z
N MET A 1 -30.29 13.30 23.46
CA MET A 1 -28.93 13.05 22.94
C MET A 1 -29.04 12.94 21.44
N ASN A 2 -28.82 14.04 20.71
CA ASN A 2 -29.06 14.09 19.25
C ASN A 2 -27.88 13.44 18.53
N LEU A 3 -28.12 12.30 17.87
CA LEU A 3 -27.19 11.73 16.91
C LEU A 3 -27.03 12.73 15.77
N LYS A 4 -25.79 13.16 15.53
CA LYS A 4 -25.45 14.00 14.37
C LYS A 4 -25.87 13.24 13.10
N PRO A 5 -26.58 13.85 12.15
CA PRO A 5 -26.97 13.17 10.92
C PRO A 5 -25.71 12.64 10.23
N ARG A 6 -25.79 11.38 9.76
CA ARG A 6 -24.75 10.72 8.96
C ARG A 6 -24.43 11.65 7.78
N SER A 7 -23.22 12.20 7.77
CA SER A 7 -22.74 12.96 6.62
C SER A 7 -22.97 12.10 5.38
N GLU A 8 -23.68 12.63 4.39
CA GLU A 8 -23.75 12.02 3.07
C GLU A 8 -22.33 11.59 2.68
N ILE A 9 -22.20 10.38 2.15
CA ILE A 9 -20.99 10.01 1.43
C ILE A 9 -20.98 10.95 0.23
N LYS A 10 -20.39 12.14 0.41
CA LYS A 10 -19.96 12.96 -0.71
C LYS A 10 -19.11 12.01 -1.54
N THR A 11 -19.47 11.85 -2.82
CA THR A 11 -18.67 11.08 -3.77
C THR A 11 -17.21 11.39 -3.48
N ILE A 12 -16.47 10.39 -2.98
CA ILE A 12 -15.06 10.57 -2.72
C ILE A 12 -14.46 10.60 -4.12
N ASP A 13 -14.28 11.80 -4.68
CA ASP A 13 -13.49 11.98 -5.89
C ASP A 13 -12.08 11.52 -5.55
N TYR A 14 -11.78 10.28 -5.92
CA TYR A 14 -10.45 9.73 -5.80
C TYR A 14 -9.61 10.35 -6.91
N HIS A 15 -8.85 11.40 -6.58
CA HIS A 15 -7.75 11.81 -7.44
C HIS A 15 -6.60 10.83 -7.24
N VAL A 16 -6.60 9.77 -8.06
CA VAL A 16 -5.43 8.88 -8.20
C VAL A 16 -4.38 9.66 -8.95
N VAL A 17 -3.52 10.36 -8.20
CA VAL A 17 -2.36 11.02 -8.77
C VAL A 17 -1.25 9.99 -8.85
N ARG A 18 -0.89 9.60 -10.07
CA ARG A 18 0.32 8.83 -10.29
C ARG A 18 1.50 9.77 -10.09
N PHE A 19 2.32 9.45 -9.10
CA PHE A 19 3.51 10.23 -8.79
C PHE A 19 4.65 9.86 -9.72
N GLU A 20 5.27 10.87 -10.35
CA GLU A 20 6.53 10.74 -11.08
C GLU A 20 7.67 11.36 -10.27
N HIS A 21 8.88 10.81 -10.40
CA HIS A 21 10.07 11.22 -9.64
C HIS A 21 10.35 12.72 -9.70
N HIS A 22 10.34 13.31 -10.90
CA HIS A 22 10.80 14.69 -11.12
C HIS A 22 9.86 15.76 -10.53
N ASN A 23 8.58 15.46 -10.36
CA ASN A 23 7.57 16.42 -9.88
C ASN A 23 6.83 15.94 -8.61
N PHE A 24 7.37 14.90 -7.94
CA PHE A 24 6.74 14.23 -6.81
C PHE A 24 6.19 15.21 -5.76
N PHE A 25 7.06 16.05 -5.20
CA PHE A 25 6.68 16.95 -4.11
C PHE A 25 5.64 17.99 -4.53
N SER A 26 5.70 18.48 -5.78
CA SER A 26 4.71 19.45 -6.28
C SER A 26 3.33 18.80 -6.36
N SER A 27 3.25 17.63 -7.00
CA SER A 27 2.00 16.87 -7.14
C SER A 27 1.40 16.49 -5.79
N VAL A 28 2.24 16.06 -4.83
CA VAL A 28 1.79 15.77 -3.47
C VAL A 28 1.24 17.02 -2.80
N CYS A 29 1.94 18.16 -2.86
CA CYS A 29 1.47 19.40 -2.25
C CYS A 29 0.10 19.83 -2.80
N GLU A 30 -0.15 19.66 -4.10
CA GLU A 30 -1.46 19.95 -4.70
C GLU A 30 -2.56 19.04 -4.18
N VAL A 31 -2.29 17.73 -4.07
CA VAL A 31 -3.23 16.75 -3.49
C VAL A 31 -3.56 17.10 -2.04
N LEU A 32 -2.54 17.49 -1.25
CA LEU A 32 -2.73 17.91 0.14
C LEU A 32 -3.57 19.19 0.23
N LYS A 33 -3.31 20.20 -0.61
CA LYS A 33 -4.09 21.45 -0.64
C LYS A 33 -5.57 21.23 -0.99
N ARG A 34 -5.89 20.19 -1.76
CA ARG A 34 -7.28 19.81 -2.09
C ARG A 34 -7.99 19.07 -0.95
N GLY A 35 -7.30 18.75 0.15
CA GLY A 35 -7.89 18.08 1.31
C GLY A 35 -7.98 16.56 1.17
N ALA A 36 -6.93 15.93 0.62
CA ALA A 36 -6.87 14.47 0.54
C ALA A 36 -7.05 13.81 1.92
N VAL A 37 -7.92 12.79 1.97
CA VAL A 37 -8.25 12.05 3.20
C VAL A 37 -7.39 10.81 3.41
N ALA A 38 -6.69 10.36 2.36
CA ALA A 38 -5.75 9.25 2.37
C ALA A 38 -4.80 9.37 1.17
N LEU A 39 -3.64 8.69 1.25
CA LEU A 39 -2.70 8.52 0.14
C LEU A 39 -2.63 7.03 -0.22
N ILE A 40 -2.43 6.74 -1.51
CA ILE A 40 -2.16 5.37 -1.98
C ILE A 40 -0.66 5.27 -2.29
N SER A 41 -0.01 4.24 -1.76
CA SER A 41 1.42 4.00 -1.94
C SER A 41 1.72 3.68 -3.42
N PRO A 42 2.73 4.33 -4.03
CA PRO A 42 3.19 3.99 -5.36
C PRO A 42 3.99 2.68 -5.36
N LEU A 43 4.12 2.05 -6.52
CA LEU A 43 4.87 0.81 -6.69
C LEU A 43 6.39 1.02 -6.69
N ASP A 44 6.86 2.20 -7.10
CA ASP A 44 8.28 2.55 -7.12
C ASP A 44 8.81 2.70 -5.67
N PRO A 45 9.84 1.95 -5.25
CA PRO A 45 10.34 1.95 -3.88
C PRO A 45 10.84 3.32 -3.39
N LEU A 46 11.47 4.10 -4.27
CA LEU A 46 12.06 5.39 -3.94
C LEU A 46 10.97 6.45 -3.76
N ILE A 47 9.96 6.48 -4.65
CA ILE A 47 8.80 7.37 -4.48
C ILE A 47 8.00 6.95 -3.24
N ARG A 48 7.84 5.65 -3.00
CA ARG A 48 7.11 5.10 -1.86
C ARG A 48 7.66 5.58 -0.53
N GLN A 49 8.98 5.57 -0.35
CA GLN A 49 9.59 6.08 0.88
C GLN A 49 9.25 7.56 1.10
N SER A 50 9.28 8.35 0.03
CA SER A 50 8.94 9.77 0.07
C SER A 50 7.45 9.99 0.43
N VAL A 51 6.54 9.18 -0.11
CA VAL A 51 5.11 9.19 0.25
C VAL A 51 4.90 8.80 1.72
N ARG A 52 5.58 7.75 2.22
CA ARG A 52 5.52 7.34 3.63
C ARG A 52 5.94 8.47 4.56
N MET A 53 7.00 9.21 4.22
CA MET A 53 7.45 10.36 5.01
C MET A 53 6.39 11.47 5.06
N VAL A 54 5.79 11.81 3.93
CA VAL A 54 4.72 12.82 3.85
C VAL A 54 3.50 12.36 4.67
N ALA A 55 3.02 11.14 4.44
CA ALA A 55 1.87 10.57 5.15
C ALA A 55 2.06 10.63 6.67
N LYS A 56 3.25 10.23 7.13
CA LYS A 56 3.64 10.31 8.54
C LYS A 56 3.65 11.75 9.06
N GLN A 57 4.25 12.68 8.33
CA GLN A 57 4.38 14.08 8.74
C GLN A 57 3.02 14.77 8.87
N PHE A 58 2.13 14.57 7.89
CA PHE A 58 0.82 15.20 7.84
C PHE A 58 -0.28 14.39 8.54
N HIS A 59 0.06 13.24 9.13
CA HIS A 59 -0.89 12.32 9.77
C HIS A 59 -2.03 11.88 8.83
N ILE A 60 -1.68 11.65 7.57
CA ILE A 60 -2.63 11.20 6.54
C ILE A 60 -2.54 9.69 6.43
N PRO A 61 -3.66 8.95 6.48
CA PRO A 61 -3.68 7.52 6.26
C PRO A 61 -3.00 7.14 4.93
N LEU A 62 -2.12 6.15 4.98
CA LEU A 62 -1.47 5.58 3.81
C LEU A 62 -2.01 4.17 3.54
N ILE A 63 -2.47 3.93 2.31
CA ILE A 63 -2.90 2.61 1.85
C ILE A 63 -1.77 2.02 1.00
N GLU A 64 -1.19 0.91 1.46
CA GLU A 64 -0.16 0.19 0.73
C GLU A 64 -0.75 -0.96 -0.06
N THR A 65 -0.25 -1.18 -1.27
CA THR A 65 -0.82 -2.12 -2.26
C THR A 65 0.22 -3.09 -2.80
N HIS A 66 1.35 -3.20 -2.12
CA HIS A 66 2.48 -4.03 -2.51
C HIS A 66 2.88 -4.94 -1.36
N TRP A 67 3.65 -5.97 -1.68
CA TRP A 67 4.39 -6.74 -0.70
C TRP A 67 5.28 -5.79 0.11
N ASP A 68 4.97 -5.60 1.39
CA ASP A 68 5.82 -4.85 2.32
C ASP A 68 6.59 -5.86 3.18
N THR A 69 7.92 -5.79 3.11
CA THR A 69 8.82 -6.57 3.96
C THR A 69 9.14 -5.84 5.26
N ASP A 70 8.84 -4.53 5.33
CA ASP A 70 8.96 -3.74 6.53
C ASP A 70 7.85 -4.12 7.52
N ARG A 71 8.21 -4.87 8.56
CA ARG A 71 7.30 -5.24 9.65
C ARG A 71 7.08 -4.10 10.66
N SER A 72 7.55 -2.89 10.37
CA SER A 72 7.25 -1.74 11.21
C SER A 72 5.74 -1.44 11.16
N ASN A 73 5.04 -1.78 12.25
CA ASN A 73 3.61 -1.48 12.42
C ASN A 73 3.40 0.02 12.58
N SER A 74 3.44 0.73 11.46
CA SER A 74 3.22 2.17 11.46
C SER A 74 1.73 2.46 11.62
N ARG A 75 1.36 3.21 12.66
CA ARG A 75 -0.05 3.51 13.00
C ARG A 75 -0.80 4.33 11.94
N PHE A 76 -0.11 4.81 10.91
CA PHE A 76 -0.66 5.62 9.83
C PHE A 76 -0.78 4.86 8.50
N ALA A 77 -0.23 3.65 8.38
CA ALA A 77 -0.29 2.87 7.15
C ALA A 77 -1.09 1.57 7.32
N ILE A 78 -1.84 1.22 6.29
CA ILE A 78 -2.60 -0.03 6.18
C ILE A 78 -2.18 -0.69 4.87
N ASN A 79 -1.60 -1.88 4.94
CA ASN A 79 -1.30 -2.66 3.76
C ASN A 79 -2.49 -3.58 3.42
N VAL A 80 -3.04 -3.42 2.22
CA VAL A 80 -4.14 -4.25 1.70
C VAL A 80 -3.65 -5.41 0.84
N HIS A 81 -2.35 -5.47 0.54
CA HIS A 81 -1.74 -6.62 -0.11
C HIS A 81 -1.68 -7.80 0.88
N PRO A 82 -1.93 -9.04 0.44
CA PRO A 82 -1.73 -10.21 1.27
C PRO A 82 -0.34 -10.24 1.91
N ALA A 83 -0.29 -10.67 3.16
CA ALA A 83 0.96 -10.83 3.87
C ALA A 83 1.85 -11.87 3.16
N HIS A 84 3.16 -11.64 3.23
CA HIS A 84 4.15 -12.40 2.47
C HIS A 84 4.29 -13.85 2.90
N ASP A 85 4.14 -14.07 4.20
CA ASP A 85 4.04 -15.35 4.85
C ASP A 85 2.78 -16.09 4.39
N ALA A 86 1.63 -15.43 4.36
CA ALA A 86 0.38 -16.02 3.89
C ALA A 86 0.48 -16.49 2.43
N PHE A 87 1.17 -15.75 1.56
CA PHE A 87 1.43 -16.20 0.19
C PHE A 87 2.33 -17.44 0.16
N GLY A 88 3.44 -17.43 0.92
CA GLY A 88 4.37 -18.55 1.00
C GLY A 88 3.70 -19.82 1.54
N GLU A 89 2.89 -19.70 2.57
CA GLU A 89 2.10 -20.79 3.14
C GLU A 89 1.10 -21.35 2.14
N ALA A 90 0.35 -20.48 1.45
CA ALA A 90 -0.61 -20.92 0.43
C ALA A 90 0.07 -21.68 -0.72
N VAL A 91 1.22 -21.19 -1.19
CA VAL A 91 2.00 -21.88 -2.24
C VAL A 91 2.51 -23.23 -1.73
N PHE A 92 3.06 -23.28 -0.51
CA PHE A 92 3.54 -24.52 0.09
C PHE A 92 2.43 -25.55 0.25
N GLU A 93 1.26 -25.14 0.76
CA GLU A 93 0.10 -26.01 0.94
C GLU A 93 -0.38 -26.57 -0.41
N TYR A 94 -0.49 -25.71 -1.42
CA TYR A 94 -0.89 -26.12 -2.76
C TYR A 94 0.08 -27.15 -3.37
N LEU A 95 1.39 -26.92 -3.25
CA LEU A 95 2.39 -27.81 -3.83
C LEU A 95 2.48 -29.14 -3.07
N SER A 96 2.46 -29.10 -1.73
CA SER A 96 2.66 -30.27 -0.88
C SER A 96 1.40 -31.14 -0.76
N SER A 97 0.24 -30.52 -0.51
CA SER A 97 -0.97 -31.24 -0.11
C SER A 97 -1.88 -31.51 -1.29
N TYR A 98 -2.09 -30.51 -2.14
CA TYR A 98 -2.98 -30.63 -3.30
C TYR A 98 -2.28 -31.29 -4.48
N SER A 99 -1.12 -30.76 -4.89
CA SER A 99 -0.39 -31.22 -6.08
C SER A 99 0.58 -32.39 -5.79
N LYS A 100 0.94 -32.62 -4.51
CA LYS A 100 1.84 -33.69 -4.04
C LYS A 100 3.24 -33.67 -4.67
N TRP A 101 3.81 -32.49 -4.87
CA TRP A 101 5.16 -32.36 -5.41
C TRP A 101 6.20 -32.70 -4.33
N THR A 102 7.16 -33.56 -4.66
CA THR A 102 8.25 -33.97 -3.74
C THR A 102 9.56 -33.24 -3.99
N HIS A 103 9.71 -32.61 -5.17
CA HIS A 103 10.87 -31.83 -5.57
C HIS A 103 10.36 -30.55 -6.23
N VAL A 104 10.88 -29.41 -5.79
CA VAL A 104 10.45 -28.10 -6.27
C VAL A 104 11.69 -27.26 -6.54
N VAL A 105 11.70 -26.55 -7.67
CA VAL A 105 12.67 -25.49 -7.95
C VAL A 105 11.87 -24.21 -8.14
N LEU A 106 12.21 -23.17 -7.37
CA LEU A 106 11.62 -21.85 -7.51
C LEU A 106 12.52 -21.00 -8.40
N ILE A 107 11.97 -20.50 -9.51
CA ILE A 107 12.65 -19.56 -10.40
C ILE A 107 12.01 -18.19 -10.14
N LEU A 108 12.82 -17.25 -9.66
CA LEU A 108 12.39 -15.89 -9.35
C LEU A 108 13.01 -14.95 -10.39
N ALA A 109 12.16 -14.17 -11.06
CA ALA A 109 12.55 -13.37 -12.22
C ALA A 109 13.16 -12.00 -11.86
N ASP A 110 13.77 -11.88 -10.67
CA ASP A 110 14.24 -10.64 -10.02
C ASP A 110 13.21 -10.09 -9.01
N TYR A 111 13.50 -10.28 -7.71
CA TYR A 111 12.85 -9.53 -6.63
C TYR A 111 13.77 -8.35 -6.33
N GLY A 112 13.48 -7.20 -6.95
CA GLY A 112 14.24 -5.97 -6.73
C GLY A 112 14.45 -5.69 -5.25
N ILE A 113 15.70 -5.82 -4.81
CA ILE A 113 16.24 -5.35 -3.53
C ILE A 113 16.62 -3.87 -3.69
#